data_AF-A0A066V2A2-F1
#
_entry.id   AF-A0A066V2A2-F1
#
_cell.length_a   1.000
_cell.length_b   1.000
_cell.length_c   1.000
_cell.angle_alpha   90.00
_cell.angle_beta   90.00
_cell.angle_gamma   90.00
#
_symmetry.space_group_name_H-M   'P 1'
#
loop_
_entity.id
_entity.type
_entity.pdbx_description
1 polymer ?
#
loop_
_entity_poly.entity_id
_entity_poly.type
_entity_poly.pdbx_seq_one_letter_code
_entity_poly.pdbx_strand_id
1 'polypeptide(L)'
;MLRVFLFGLSLFSYNVMSHGQYPQTVNEYVVDTHFEFKFTLINGFKKRTCYEIYINDQVDGTLSRCLMPGESRDLNVWLMSKPNVQTFNEVCSVSLTSKGFNTRMCSKVTTYFPAEELGIVGELEK
;
A
#
# COMPACT_ATOMS: atom_id res chain seq x y z
N MET A 1 15.63 -13.14 -58.97
CA MET A 1 15.67 -13.95 -57.74
C MET A 1 15.99 -13.00 -56.58
N LEU A 2 14.98 -12.38 -55.97
CA LEU A 2 14.13 -12.96 -54.91
C LEU A 2 14.98 -13.13 -53.63
N ARG A 3 14.99 -12.13 -52.75
CA ARG A 3 14.08 -12.09 -51.57
C ARG A 3 14.05 -13.41 -50.80
N VAL A 4 15.14 -13.78 -50.17
CA VAL A 4 15.20 -14.68 -49.00
C VAL A 4 16.67 -14.60 -48.59
N PHE A 5 17.11 -13.93 -47.54
CA PHE A 5 16.63 -13.79 -46.18
C PHE A 5 17.53 -12.68 -45.59
N LEU A 6 17.09 -11.51 -45.13
CA LEU A 6 16.30 -11.33 -43.91
C LEU A 6 16.52 -12.43 -42.85
N PHE A 7 17.78 -12.82 -42.66
CA PHE A 7 18.30 -13.45 -41.45
C PHE A 7 19.61 -12.70 -41.08
N GLY A 8 19.62 -11.38 -40.81
CA GLY A 8 18.52 -10.60 -40.25
C GLY A 8 18.07 -11.10 -38.88
N LEU A 9 18.63 -12.22 -38.41
CA LEU A 9 18.45 -12.80 -37.10
C LEU A 9 19.81 -12.65 -36.40
N SER A 10 20.02 -11.59 -35.62
CA SER A 10 19.27 -11.39 -34.38
C SER A 10 19.31 -12.66 -33.53
N LEU A 11 20.49 -13.26 -33.37
CA LEU A 11 20.70 -14.21 -32.28
C LEU A 11 21.76 -13.67 -31.33
N PHE A 12 21.28 -12.65 -30.62
CA PHE A 12 21.51 -12.43 -29.21
C PHE A 12 22.97 -12.47 -28.77
N SER A 13 23.64 -11.34 -28.97
CA SER A 13 24.52 -10.82 -27.92
C SER A 13 23.66 -10.72 -26.66
N TYR A 14 23.67 -11.79 -25.85
CA TYR A 14 23.20 -11.75 -24.48
C TYR A 14 24.13 -10.80 -23.72
N ASN A 15 23.85 -9.49 -23.83
CA ASN A 15 24.16 -8.57 -22.76
C ASN A 15 23.27 -9.01 -21.60
N VAL A 16 23.70 -10.05 -20.88
CA VAL A 16 23.16 -10.33 -19.56
C VAL A 16 23.62 -9.15 -18.73
N MET A 17 22.78 -8.13 -18.69
CA MET A 17 22.90 -7.04 -17.75
C MET A 17 22.64 -7.68 -16.40
N SER A 18 23.70 -8.23 -15.79
CA SER A 18 23.66 -8.65 -14.41
C SER A 18 23.47 -7.37 -13.62
N HIS A 19 22.25 -7.17 -13.12
CA HIS A 19 22.03 -6.21 -12.06
C HIS A 19 22.72 -6.78 -10.82
N GLY A 20 24.02 -6.53 -10.72
CA GLY A 20 24.77 -6.70 -9.50
C GLY A 20 24.56 -5.47 -8.64
N GLN A 21 23.73 -5.57 -7.62
CA GLN A 21 23.71 -4.58 -6.55
C GLN A 21 24.82 -4.96 -5.57
N TYR A 22 26.00 -4.39 -5.78
CA TYR A 22 27.08 -4.42 -4.79
C TYR A 22 26.62 -3.56 -3.60
N PRO A 23 27.00 -3.87 -2.35
CA PRO A 23 26.67 -2.99 -1.23
C PRO A 23 27.23 -1.60 -1.52
N GLN A 24 26.33 -0.67 -1.85
CA GLN A 24 26.63 0.74 -1.79
C GLN A 24 26.92 1.02 -0.32
N THR A 25 27.99 1.75 -0.05
CA THR A 25 28.27 2.26 1.30
C THR A 25 26.95 2.78 1.88
N VAL A 26 26.42 2.10 2.89
CA VAL A 26 25.15 2.47 3.50
C VAL A 26 25.45 3.70 4.33
N ASN A 27 25.35 4.86 3.68
CA ASN A 27 25.55 6.16 4.30
C ASN A 27 24.30 6.62 5.05
N GLU A 28 23.15 5.98 4.82
CA GLU A 28 21.86 6.38 5.36
C GLU A 28 20.96 5.14 5.49
N TYR A 29 20.34 4.96 6.65
CA TYR A 29 19.34 3.94 6.85
C TYR A 29 17.98 4.50 6.45
N VAL A 30 17.44 4.08 5.31
CA VAL A 30 16.05 4.36 4.95
C VAL A 30 15.16 3.48 5.82
N VAL A 31 14.72 4.00 6.96
CA VAL A 31 13.80 3.28 7.84
C VAL A 31 12.38 3.68 7.49
N ASP A 32 11.62 2.67 7.08
CA ASP A 32 10.27 2.87 6.60
C ASP A 32 9.32 3.14 7.76
N THR A 33 8.76 4.36 7.85
CA THR A 33 7.83 4.76 8.92
C THR A 33 6.40 4.21 8.71
N HIS A 34 6.24 3.30 7.76
CA HIS A 34 4.96 2.73 7.38
C HIS A 34 4.65 1.48 8.21
N PHE A 35 3.48 1.49 8.85
CA PHE A 35 2.92 0.37 9.60
C PHE A 35 1.83 -0.28 8.78
N GLU A 36 1.91 -1.61 8.60
CA GLU A 36 0.85 -2.35 7.91
C GLU A 36 -0.33 -2.59 8.87
N PHE A 37 -1.50 -2.07 8.52
CA PHE A 37 -2.76 -2.38 9.20
C PHE A 37 -3.60 -3.32 8.35
N LYS A 38 -3.94 -4.49 8.90
CA LYS A 38 -4.75 -5.53 8.24
C LYS A 38 -6.15 -5.57 8.84
N PHE A 39 -7.16 -5.61 7.99
CA PHE A 39 -8.56 -5.76 8.41
C PHE A 39 -9.37 -6.54 7.37
N THR A 40 -10.45 -7.16 7.84
CA THR A 40 -11.40 -7.86 6.97
C THR A 40 -12.60 -6.98 6.71
N LEU A 41 -12.86 -6.68 5.45
CA LEU A 41 -14.08 -6.03 4.99
C LEU A 41 -15.14 -7.09 4.68
N ILE A 42 -16.32 -6.97 5.28
CA ILE A 42 -17.42 -7.95 5.10
C ILE A 42 -18.68 -7.22 4.64
N ASN A 43 -19.34 -7.76 3.61
CA ASN A 43 -20.63 -7.22 3.18
C ASN A 43 -21.80 -7.83 3.95
N GLY A 44 -22.26 -7.12 4.99
CA GLY A 44 -23.47 -7.48 5.73
C GLY A 44 -24.79 -7.15 5.01
N PHE A 45 -24.77 -6.48 3.85
CA PHE A 45 -26.00 -6.14 3.13
C PHE A 45 -26.50 -7.30 2.28
N LYS A 46 -27.83 -7.36 2.07
CA LYS A 46 -28.49 -8.33 1.18
C LYS A 46 -28.26 -8.10 -0.32
N LYS A 47 -27.50 -7.05 -0.69
CA LYS A 47 -27.19 -6.69 -2.08
C LYS A 47 -25.70 -6.43 -2.27
N ARG A 48 -25.23 -6.49 -3.52
CA ARG A 48 -23.87 -6.07 -3.88
C ARG A 48 -23.68 -4.61 -3.46
N THR A 49 -22.63 -4.34 -2.70
CA THR A 49 -22.35 -3.01 -2.12
C THR A 49 -20.87 -2.67 -2.32
N CYS A 50 -20.62 -1.45 -2.76
CA CYS A 50 -19.27 -0.92 -2.90
C CYS A 50 -18.87 -0.19 -1.61
N TYR A 51 -17.61 -0.29 -1.25
CA TYR A 51 -17.04 0.32 -0.06
C TYR A 51 -15.85 1.17 -0.48
N GLU A 52 -15.83 2.40 0.04
CA GLU A 52 -14.66 3.26 -0.01
C GLU A 52 -13.88 3.14 1.30
N ILE A 53 -12.57 3.08 1.19
CA ILE A 53 -11.67 3.04 2.34
C ILE A 53 -11.07 4.43 2.53
N TYR A 54 -11.16 4.95 3.75
CA TYR A 54 -10.61 6.24 4.14
C TYR A 54 -9.49 6.02 5.15
N ILE A 55 -8.36 6.70 4.95
CA ILE A 55 -7.25 6.76 5.89
C ILE A 55 -7.08 8.23 6.28
N ASN A 56 -7.29 8.55 7.56
CA ASN A 56 -7.26 9.93 8.07
C ASN A 56 -8.10 10.90 7.23
N ASP A 57 -9.37 10.52 6.99
CA ASP A 57 -10.36 11.24 6.17
C ASP A 57 -10.01 11.43 4.67
N GLN A 58 -8.92 10.81 4.19
CA GLN A 58 -8.59 10.76 2.77
C GLN A 58 -9.03 9.43 2.16
N VAL A 59 -9.75 9.47 1.05
CA VAL A 59 -10.16 8.26 0.34
C VAL A 59 -8.98 7.65 -0.40
N ASP A 60 -8.78 6.34 -0.22
CA ASP A 60 -7.89 5.55 -1.05
C ASP A 60 -8.71 4.82 -2.13
N GLY A 61 -8.73 5.39 -3.32
CA GLY A 61 -9.44 4.82 -4.47
C GLY A 61 -8.93 3.45 -4.88
N THR A 62 -7.67 3.10 -4.58
CA THR A 62 -7.07 1.81 -4.95
C THR A 62 -7.58 0.66 -4.09
N LEU A 63 -8.08 0.98 -2.89
CA LEU A 63 -8.62 0.03 -1.91
C LEU A 63 -10.14 -0.11 -1.98
N SER A 64 -10.80 0.68 -2.81
CA SER A 64 -12.26 0.62 -2.96
C SER A 64 -12.69 -0.72 -3.59
N ARG A 65 -13.66 -1.40 -2.98
CA ARG A 65 -14.09 -2.75 -3.42
C ARG A 65 -15.60 -2.90 -3.39
N CYS A 66 -16.15 -3.62 -4.36
CA CYS A 66 -17.55 -4.01 -4.37
C CYS A 66 -17.67 -5.50 -4.05
N LEU A 67 -18.43 -5.81 -3.01
CA LEU A 67 -18.59 -7.16 -2.47
C LEU A 67 -20.01 -7.66 -2.69
N MET A 68 -20.17 -8.94 -3.00
CA MET A 68 -21.43 -9.66 -3.03
C MET A 68 -21.97 -9.86 -1.60
N PRO A 69 -23.27 -10.15 -1.42
CA PRO A 69 -23.84 -10.40 -0.07
C PRO A 69 -23.09 -11.51 0.66
N GLY A 70 -22.67 -11.26 1.90
CA GLY A 70 -21.94 -12.22 2.73
C GLY A 70 -20.47 -12.44 2.34
N GLU A 71 -19.98 -11.82 1.27
CA GLU A 71 -18.58 -11.89 0.86
C GLU A 71 -17.70 -11.10 1.83
N SER A 72 -16.51 -11.65 2.11
CA SER A 72 -15.45 -10.99 2.85
C SER A 72 -14.16 -10.87 2.02
N ARG A 73 -13.39 -9.83 2.32
CA ARG A 73 -12.07 -9.58 1.74
C ARG A 73 -11.12 -9.03 2.80
N ASP A 74 -9.94 -9.61 2.88
CA ASP A 74 -8.85 -9.05 3.67
C ASP A 74 -8.20 -7.91 2.89
N LEU A 75 -7.97 -6.80 3.59
CA LEU A 75 -7.34 -5.60 3.08
C LEU A 75 -6.18 -5.22 3.99
N ASN A 76 -5.15 -4.66 3.37
CA ASN A 76 -4.00 -4.10 4.06
C ASN A 76 -3.81 -2.65 3.65
N VAL A 77 -3.46 -1.80 4.63
CA VAL A 77 -3.17 -0.38 4.40
C VAL A 77 -1.89 -0.01 5.10
N TRP A 78 -1.14 0.91 4.49
CA TRP A 78 0.06 1.46 5.08
C TRP A 78 -0.27 2.74 5.83
N LEU A 79 0.07 2.78 7.11
CA LEU A 79 -0.15 3.91 7.99
C LEU A 79 1.17 4.59 8.32
N MET A 80 1.20 5.91 8.22
CA MET A 80 2.40 6.67 8.57
C MET A 80 2.45 6.90 10.09
N SER A 81 3.64 6.70 10.67
CA SER A 81 3.93 7.14 12.03
C SER A 81 5.05 8.17 12.02
N LYS A 82 4.88 9.26 12.76
CA LYS A 82 5.95 10.22 12.97
C LYS A 82 7.02 9.60 13.90
N PRO A 83 8.31 9.92 13.69
CA PRO A 83 9.38 9.48 14.56
C PRO A 83 9.25 10.09 15.96
N ASN A 84 9.47 9.27 16.98
CA ASN A 84 9.46 9.61 18.42
C ASN A 84 8.18 10.27 18.92
N VAL A 85 7.09 10.18 18.16
CA VAL A 85 5.81 10.77 18.51
C VAL A 85 4.72 9.72 18.33
N GLN A 86 3.86 9.61 19.33
CA GLN A 86 2.65 8.80 19.22
C GLN A 86 1.76 9.37 18.11
N THR A 87 1.52 8.57 17.07
CA THR A 87 0.73 8.95 15.91
C THR A 87 -0.62 8.25 15.96
N PHE A 88 -1.69 9.02 15.75
CA PHE A 88 -3.05 8.52 15.72
C PHE A 88 -3.51 8.45 14.26
N ASN A 89 -3.85 7.25 13.83
CA ASN A 89 -4.38 6.98 12.50
C ASN A 89 -5.82 6.46 12.62
N GLU A 90 -6.68 6.85 11.69
CA GLU A 90 -8.04 6.31 11.56
C GLU A 90 -8.19 5.66 10.19
N VAL A 91 -8.66 4.41 10.18
CA VAL A 91 -9.01 3.67 8.96
C VAL A 91 -10.49 3.38 8.98
N CYS A 92 -11.22 3.89 8.00
CA CYS A 92 -12.66 3.69 7.89
C CYS A 92 -13.04 2.97 6.60
N SER A 93 -14.09 2.16 6.67
CA SER A 93 -14.83 1.68 5.51
C SER A 93 -16.20 2.36 5.47
N VAL A 94 -16.57 2.89 4.31
CA VAL A 94 -17.86 3.56 4.09
C VAL A 94 -18.59 2.83 2.99
N SER A 95 -19.78 2.30 3.29
CA SER A 95 -20.62 1.69 2.27
C SER A 95 -21.27 2.75 1.38
N LEU A 96 -21.20 2.54 0.08
CA LEU A 96 -21.86 3.35 -0.93
C LEU A 96 -23.19 2.68 -1.29
N THR A 97 -24.28 3.14 -0.70
CA THR A 97 -25.61 2.61 -1.03
C THR A 97 -26.46 3.61 -1.80
N SER A 98 -27.18 3.11 -2.80
CA SER A 98 -28.04 3.90 -3.68
C SER A 98 -29.23 4.60 -3.00
N LYS A 99 -29.50 4.33 -1.71
CA LYS A 99 -30.64 4.88 -0.97
C LYS A 99 -30.25 5.90 0.10
N GLY A 100 -29.01 6.40 0.07
CA GLY A 100 -28.53 7.46 0.97
C GLY A 100 -28.20 7.02 2.40
N PHE A 101 -28.31 5.73 2.71
CA PHE A 101 -27.82 5.17 3.97
C PHE A 101 -26.39 4.65 3.76
N ASN A 102 -25.40 5.48 4.08
CA ASN A 102 -24.01 5.05 4.12
C ASN A 102 -23.69 4.59 5.54
N THR A 103 -23.13 3.40 5.68
CA THR A 103 -22.62 2.89 6.96
C THR A 103 -21.12 3.12 7.00
N ARG A 104 -20.64 3.82 8.03
CA ARG A 104 -19.21 4.02 8.29
C ARG A 104 -18.79 3.15 9.46
N MET A 105 -17.74 2.36 9.28
CA MET A 105 -17.08 1.61 10.36
C MET A 105 -15.61 1.99 10.38
N CYS A 106 -15.09 2.38 11.55
CA CYS A 106 -13.74 2.90 11.70
C CYS A 106 -12.96 2.16 12.77
N SER A 107 -11.67 1.98 12.51
CA SER A 107 -10.66 1.51 13.44
C SER A 107 -9.69 2.64 13.73
N LYS A 108 -9.50 2.95 15.01
CA LYS A 108 -8.47 3.91 15.45
C LYS A 108 -7.23 3.14 15.84
N VAL A 109 -6.13 3.45 15.17
CA VAL A 109 -4.83 2.79 15.37
C VAL A 109 -3.88 3.82 15.94
N THR A 110 -3.23 3.46 17.03
CA THR A 110 -2.18 4.29 17.62
C THR A 110 -0.84 3.63 17.38
N THR A 111 0.07 4.33 16.70
CA THR A 111 1.41 3.84 16.38
C THR A 111 2.46 4.68 17.10
N TYR A 112 3.58 4.07 17.44
CA TYR A 112 4.75 4.76 17.96
C TYR A 112 5.98 4.20 17.26
N PHE A 113 6.77 5.07 16.65
CA PHE A 113 8.00 4.72 15.97
C PHE A 113 9.20 5.30 16.73
N PRO A 114 9.92 4.49 17.54
CA PRO A 114 11.00 4.96 18.39
C PRO A 114 12.30 5.18 17.59
N ALA A 115 12.32 6.18 16.73
CA ALA A 115 13.45 6.47 15.86
C ALA A 115 14.76 6.74 16.62
N GLU A 116 14.72 7.37 17.81
CA GLU A 116 15.90 7.64 18.64
C GLU A 116 16.52 6.36 19.19
N GLU A 117 15.68 5.46 19.71
CA GLU A 117 16.12 4.17 20.25
C GLU A 117 16.74 3.28 19.16
N LEU A 118 16.29 3.47 17.93
CA LEU A 118 16.82 2.79 16.74
C LEU A 118 18.03 3.51 16.12
N GLY A 119 18.45 4.66 16.64
CA GLY A 119 19.61 5.41 16.17
C GLY A 119 19.41 6.17 14.85
N ILE A 120 18.17 6.49 14.47
CA ILE A 120 17.79 7.01 13.14
C ILE A 120 17.75 8.55 13.09
N VAL A 121 17.71 9.23 14.23
CA VAL A 121 17.39 10.68 14.31
C VAL A 121 18.55 11.60 13.94
N GLY A 122 19.78 11.08 13.78
CA GLY A 122 20.94 11.87 13.38
C GLY A 122 20.94 12.38 11.93
N GLU A 123 20.02 11.90 11.09
CA GLU A 123 20.07 12.11 9.62
C GLU A 123 18.83 12.81 9.03
N LEU A 124 17.72 12.91 9.77
CA LEU A 124 16.47 13.53 9.29
C LEU A 124 16.43 15.07 9.38
N GLU A 125 17.48 15.71 9.93
CA GLU A 125 17.60 17.17 10.10
C GLU A 125 18.68 17.82 9.19
N LYS A 126 19.20 17.10 8.18
CA LYS A 126 20.10 17.67 7.16
C LYS A 126 19.40 17.81 5.81
#